data_AF-A0A945X610-F1
#
_entry.id   AF-A0A945X610-F1
#
_cell.length_a   1.000
_cell.length_b   1.000
_cell.length_c   1.000
_cell.angle_alpha   90.00
_cell.angle_beta   90.00
_cell.angle_gamma   90.00
#
_symmetry.space_group_name_H-M   'P 1'
#
loop_
_entity.id
_entity.type
_entity.pdbx_description
1 polymer ?
#
loop_
_entity_poly.entity_id
_entity_poly.type
_entity_poly.pdbx_seq_one_letter_code
_entity_poly.pdbx_strand_id
1 'polypeptide(L)'
;MKRTIQTIAFVVVACAMAGCATSRPYFADRVRDGVDIPTVTVGAGVGIKARFGPVHSGLGFFRDAGGLRGGEFASTWTGSRDCVLPMPVPCGAALDRYGPLWVFMACYDFEALEISPVAMERGKEFEVYSLVPLWVPVIGLAEDFRQPGERPWYYYTQVEVVAGAGPSVRLGLNPGELLDFVLGWATLGVFDDDVQQR
;
A
#
# COMPACT_ATOMS: atom_id res chain seq x y z
N MET A 1 21.25 44.77 -21.18
CA MET A 1 21.15 45.09 -19.73
C MET A 1 19.77 44.82 -19.13
N LYS A 2 18.66 45.45 -19.58
CA LYS A 2 17.32 45.23 -18.97
C LYS A 2 16.88 43.75 -18.91
N ARG A 3 17.03 43.00 -20.00
CA ARG A 3 16.68 41.56 -20.04
C ARG A 3 17.49 40.72 -19.06
N THR A 4 18.79 40.99 -18.98
CA THR A 4 19.71 40.29 -18.07
C THR A 4 19.33 40.51 -16.60
N ILE A 5 18.94 41.74 -16.24
CA ILE A 5 18.50 42.07 -14.87
C ILE A 5 17.16 41.37 -14.55
N GLN A 6 16.23 41.30 -15.50
CA GLN A 6 14.95 40.60 -15.31
C GLN A 6 15.14 39.09 -15.13
N THR A 7 16.02 38.46 -15.92
CA THR A 7 16.32 37.03 -15.78
C THR A 7 16.96 36.73 -14.42
N ILE A 8 17.93 37.56 -13.99
CA ILE A 8 18.56 37.40 -12.67
C ILE A 8 17.54 37.57 -11.55
N ALA A 9 16.68 38.60 -11.61
CA ALA A 9 15.64 38.81 -10.62
C ALA A 9 14.65 37.63 -10.55
N PHE A 10 14.24 37.09 -11.70
CA PHE A 10 13.36 35.92 -11.75
C PHE A 10 14.00 34.68 -11.14
N VAL A 11 15.28 34.40 -11.46
CA VAL A 11 16.02 33.27 -10.88
C VAL A 11 16.21 33.44 -9.38
N VAL A 12 16.54 34.64 -8.91
CA VAL A 12 16.70 34.92 -7.46
C VAL A 12 15.37 34.75 -6.72
N VAL A 13 14.26 35.23 -7.29
CA VAL A 13 12.93 35.03 -6.70
C VAL A 13 12.54 33.55 -6.73
N ALA A 14 12.80 32.82 -7.82
CA ALA A 14 12.55 31.39 -7.90
C ALA A 14 13.41 30.60 -6.89
N CYS A 15 14.67 30.95 -6.69
CA CYS A 15 15.55 30.33 -5.69
C CYS A 15 15.19 30.72 -4.25
N ALA A 16 14.70 31.94 -4.01
CA ALA A 16 14.21 32.38 -2.71
C ALA A 16 12.85 31.74 -2.35
N MET A 17 11.99 31.54 -3.35
CA MET A 17 10.72 30.81 -3.22
C MET A 17 10.91 29.29 -3.18
N ALA A 18 12.01 28.76 -3.70
CA ALA A 18 12.39 27.35 -3.50
C ALA A 18 12.66 27.03 -2.02
N GLY A 19 12.70 28.06 -1.17
CA GLY A 19 12.59 27.94 0.28
C GLY A 19 13.85 27.38 0.92
N CYS A 20 14.22 27.96 2.06
CA CYS A 20 15.11 27.30 3.02
C CYS A 20 14.38 26.12 3.69
N ALA A 21 13.66 25.29 2.93
CA ALA A 21 13.37 23.93 3.34
C ALA A 21 14.74 23.31 3.59
N THR A 22 15.01 22.93 4.83
CA THR A 22 16.12 22.04 5.12
C THR A 22 15.99 20.90 4.11
N SER A 23 16.92 20.82 3.16
CA SER A 23 16.81 19.90 2.03
C SER A 23 16.64 18.46 2.50
N ARG A 24 17.14 18.18 3.70
CA ARG A 24 17.13 16.86 4.32
C ARG A 24 15.70 16.32 4.60
N PRO A 25 14.81 16.96 5.37
CA PRO A 25 13.42 16.51 5.50
C PRO A 25 12.72 16.34 4.15
N TYR A 26 12.76 17.37 3.29
CA TYR A 26 12.09 17.33 2.00
C TYR A 26 12.52 16.13 1.13
N PHE A 27 13.84 15.92 0.97
CA PHE A 27 14.32 14.79 0.19
C PHE A 27 14.09 13.45 0.88
N ALA A 28 14.07 13.39 2.21
CA ALA A 28 13.72 12.16 2.94
C ALA A 28 12.26 11.77 2.67
N ASP A 29 11.36 12.73 2.62
CA ASP A 29 9.94 12.52 2.29
C ASP A 29 9.80 12.01 0.86
N ARG A 30 10.42 12.68 -0.11
CA ARG A 30 10.39 12.22 -1.52
C ARG A 30 11.00 10.84 -1.72
N VAL A 31 12.06 10.50 -0.99
CA VAL A 31 12.64 9.14 -1.04
C VAL A 31 11.65 8.12 -0.49
N ARG A 32 10.98 8.44 0.62
CA ARG A 32 9.97 7.58 1.23
C ARG A 32 8.79 7.36 0.30
N ASP A 33 8.22 8.42 -0.28
CA ASP A 33 7.16 8.34 -1.29
C ASP A 33 7.60 7.46 -2.48
N GLY A 34 8.85 7.63 -2.93
CA GLY A 34 9.42 6.83 -4.01
C GLY A 34 9.52 5.33 -3.70
N VAL A 35 9.71 4.98 -2.44
CA VAL A 35 9.79 3.59 -1.95
C VAL A 35 8.40 2.97 -1.77
N ASP A 36 7.34 3.78 -1.69
CA ASP A 36 5.94 3.32 -1.67
C ASP A 36 5.41 2.91 -3.06
N ILE A 37 6.07 3.34 -4.14
CA ILE A 37 5.62 3.08 -5.51
C ILE A 37 5.77 1.60 -5.88
N PRO A 38 6.97 0.97 -5.79
CA PRO A 38 7.11 -0.43 -6.19
C PRO A 38 6.77 -1.39 -5.05
N THR A 39 6.04 -2.45 -5.40
CA THR A 39 5.98 -3.67 -4.60
C THR A 39 6.86 -4.73 -5.26
N VAL A 40 7.79 -5.31 -4.51
CA VAL A 40 8.57 -6.48 -4.91
C VAL A 40 8.76 -7.37 -3.69
N THR A 41 8.04 -8.48 -3.60
CA THR A 41 8.16 -9.42 -2.48
C THR A 41 8.43 -10.84 -2.95
N VAL A 42 9.09 -11.60 -2.08
CA VAL A 42 9.33 -13.03 -2.22
C VAL A 42 8.79 -13.73 -0.99
N GLY A 43 8.30 -14.96 -1.18
CA GLY A 43 7.61 -15.67 -0.12
C GLY A 43 7.40 -17.13 -0.42
N ALA A 44 6.40 -17.70 0.24
CA ALA A 44 5.90 -19.03 -0.05
C ALA A 44 4.44 -18.96 -0.46
N GLY A 45 4.05 -19.73 -1.48
CA GLY A 45 2.68 -19.79 -1.92
C GLY A 45 2.44 -20.68 -3.12
N VAL A 46 1.17 -20.93 -3.40
CA VAL A 46 0.69 -21.69 -4.56
C VAL A 46 -0.44 -20.93 -5.23
N GLY A 47 -0.39 -20.81 -6.56
CA GLY A 47 -1.44 -20.20 -7.36
C GLY A 47 -0.99 -18.93 -8.09
N ILE A 48 -1.95 -18.19 -8.63
CA ILE A 48 -1.77 -16.92 -9.34
C ILE A 48 -2.91 -15.96 -8.97
N LYS A 49 -2.57 -14.72 -8.60
CA LYS A 49 -3.50 -13.62 -8.26
C LYS A 49 -3.09 -12.36 -9.01
N ALA A 50 -4.06 -11.59 -9.47
CA ALA A 50 -3.87 -10.22 -9.96
C ALA A 50 -4.86 -9.28 -9.24
N ARG A 51 -4.45 -8.04 -9.04
CA ARG A 51 -5.19 -7.02 -8.30
C ARG A 51 -5.02 -5.63 -8.93
N PHE A 52 -6.08 -4.85 -8.90
CA PHE A 52 -6.15 -3.43 -9.23
C PHE A 52 -7.04 -2.73 -8.20
N GLY A 53 -6.42 -2.02 -7.26
CA GLY A 53 -7.08 -1.37 -6.14
C GLY A 53 -7.87 -2.37 -5.30
N PRO A 54 -9.17 -2.12 -5.04
CA PRO A 54 -10.01 -3.05 -4.30
C PRO A 54 -10.45 -4.27 -5.12
N VAL A 55 -10.20 -4.29 -6.43
CA VAL A 55 -10.62 -5.35 -7.33
C VAL A 55 -9.48 -6.35 -7.51
N HIS A 56 -9.74 -7.61 -7.21
CA HIS A 56 -8.78 -8.71 -7.40
C HIS A 56 -9.43 -9.93 -8.06
N SER A 57 -8.61 -10.76 -8.70
CA SER A 57 -9.00 -12.00 -9.36
C SER A 57 -7.85 -13.00 -9.34
N GLY A 58 -8.19 -14.29 -9.24
CA GLY A 58 -7.23 -15.38 -9.27
C GLY A 58 -7.52 -16.44 -8.21
N LEU A 59 -6.55 -17.33 -8.02
CA LEU A 59 -6.57 -18.42 -7.05
C LEU A 59 -5.20 -18.54 -6.44
N GLY A 60 -5.09 -18.49 -5.12
CA GLY A 60 -3.84 -18.85 -4.48
C GLY A 60 -3.76 -18.57 -3.00
N PHE A 61 -2.73 -19.16 -2.39
CA PHE A 61 -2.30 -18.88 -1.03
C PHE A 61 -0.90 -18.33 -1.09
N PHE A 62 -0.69 -17.14 -0.52
CA PHE A 62 0.62 -16.51 -0.49
C PHE A 62 0.92 -15.97 0.89
N ARG A 63 2.17 -16.12 1.29
CA ARG A 63 2.74 -15.51 2.48
C ARG A 63 4.06 -14.89 2.08
N ASP A 64 4.13 -13.58 2.17
CA ASP A 64 5.37 -12.87 1.87
C ASP A 64 6.37 -13.06 3.02
N ALA A 65 7.64 -13.26 2.68
CA ALA A 65 8.72 -13.51 3.63
C ALA A 65 9.83 -12.44 3.56
N GLY A 66 9.98 -11.80 2.40
CA GLY A 66 11.06 -10.86 2.10
C GLY A 66 10.64 -9.86 1.04
N GLY A 67 11.25 -8.67 1.00
CA GLY A 67 11.05 -7.71 -0.09
C GLY A 67 10.61 -6.32 0.36
N LEU A 68 10.04 -5.56 -0.57
CA LEU A 68 9.57 -4.20 -0.43
C LEU A 68 8.06 -4.15 -0.74
N ARG A 69 7.26 -3.60 0.18
CA ARG A 69 5.81 -3.42 0.01
C ARG A 69 5.35 -2.27 0.90
N GLY A 70 4.57 -1.33 0.34
CA GLY A 70 4.02 -0.21 1.09
C GLY A 70 5.09 0.68 1.76
N GLY A 71 6.22 0.89 1.09
CA GLY A 71 7.30 1.73 1.60
C GLY A 71 8.29 1.04 2.53
N GLU A 72 8.09 -0.25 2.82
CA GLU A 72 8.84 -0.94 3.86
C GLU A 72 9.53 -2.22 3.39
N PHE A 73 10.73 -2.44 3.93
CA PHE A 73 11.48 -3.67 3.73
C PHE A 73 11.11 -4.73 4.77
N ALA A 74 10.90 -5.96 4.31
CA ALA A 74 10.38 -7.10 5.06
C ALA A 74 11.07 -7.47 6.38
N SER A 75 12.26 -6.93 6.67
CA SER A 75 12.85 -7.03 8.02
C SER A 75 11.94 -6.50 9.14
N THR A 76 10.93 -5.72 8.79
CA THR A 76 10.02 -5.06 9.73
C THR A 76 8.61 -5.68 9.77
N TRP A 77 8.33 -6.70 8.96
CA TRP A 77 6.97 -7.27 8.85
C TRP A 77 6.70 -8.33 9.92
N THR A 78 5.55 -8.23 10.59
CA THR A 78 5.04 -9.27 11.49
C THR A 78 4.30 -10.38 10.73
N GLY A 79 3.82 -10.09 9.52
CA GLY A 79 3.41 -11.08 8.53
C GLY A 79 2.41 -10.51 7.51
N SER A 80 2.67 -10.75 6.21
CA SER A 80 1.66 -10.53 5.17
C SER A 80 1.05 -11.87 4.77
N ARG A 81 -0.29 -11.94 4.75
CA ARG A 81 -1.05 -13.14 4.41
C ARG A 81 -2.10 -12.81 3.36
N ASP A 82 -2.07 -13.55 2.26
CA ASP A 82 -3.06 -13.49 1.20
C ASP A 82 -3.64 -14.88 0.97
N CYS A 83 -4.95 -14.99 1.08
CA CYS A 83 -5.67 -16.23 0.85
C CYS A 83 -6.82 -15.96 -0.12
N VAL A 84 -6.70 -16.43 -1.37
CA VAL A 84 -7.75 -16.39 -2.40
C VAL A 84 -8.17 -17.82 -2.72
N LEU A 85 -8.90 -18.46 -1.82
CA LEU A 85 -9.49 -19.78 -2.10
C LEU A 85 -10.97 -19.82 -1.71
N PRO A 86 -11.80 -20.58 -2.45
CA PRO A 86 -13.19 -20.82 -2.11
C PRO A 86 -13.30 -21.90 -1.03
N MET A 87 -12.53 -21.79 0.05
CA MET A 87 -12.66 -22.69 1.18
C MET A 87 -12.89 -21.87 2.45
N PRO A 88 -13.81 -22.30 3.33
CA PRO A 88 -13.95 -21.68 4.63
C PRO A 88 -12.65 -21.92 5.39
N VAL A 89 -11.74 -20.93 5.35
CA VAL A 89 -10.57 -20.94 6.20
C VAL A 89 -11.09 -20.63 7.60
N PRO A 90 -10.95 -21.52 8.60
CA PRO A 90 -11.18 -21.15 9.97
C PRO A 90 -10.04 -20.20 10.38
N CYS A 91 -10.15 -18.93 10.01
CA CYS A 91 -9.37 -17.88 10.63
C CYS A 91 -9.85 -17.83 12.09
N GLY A 92 -9.10 -18.45 13.00
CA GLY A 92 -9.49 -18.52 14.42
C GLY A 92 -9.80 -17.16 15.04
N ALA A 93 -9.12 -16.10 14.57
CA ALA A 93 -9.39 -14.72 14.99
C ALA A 93 -10.78 -14.20 14.53
N ALA A 94 -11.27 -14.65 13.37
CA ALA A 94 -12.60 -14.29 12.88
C ALA A 94 -13.71 -15.08 13.59
N LEU A 95 -13.42 -16.30 14.05
CA LEU A 95 -14.37 -17.14 14.78
C LEU A 95 -14.73 -16.53 16.15
N ASP A 96 -13.73 -16.02 16.87
CA ASP A 96 -13.92 -15.38 18.17
C ASP A 96 -14.59 -14.00 18.05
N ARG A 97 -14.33 -13.26 16.96
CA ARG A 97 -14.84 -11.89 16.79
C ARG A 97 -16.22 -11.81 16.14
N TYR A 98 -16.52 -12.70 15.18
CA TYR A 98 -17.73 -12.64 14.36
C TYR A 98 -18.65 -13.86 14.50
N GLY A 99 -18.22 -14.93 15.17
CA GLY A 99 -19.02 -16.12 15.42
C GLY A 99 -19.11 -17.10 14.23
N PRO A 100 -19.63 -18.33 14.46
CA PRO A 100 -19.50 -19.46 13.54
C PRO A 100 -20.27 -19.31 12.22
N LEU A 101 -21.36 -18.53 12.22
CA LEU A 101 -22.19 -18.31 11.02
C LEU A 101 -21.48 -17.42 9.98
N TRP A 102 -20.71 -16.43 10.44
CA TRP A 102 -19.94 -15.54 9.57
C TRP A 102 -18.71 -16.24 9.00
N VAL A 103 -18.07 -17.12 9.76
CA VAL A 103 -16.92 -17.91 9.29
C VAL A 103 -17.29 -18.84 8.13
N PHE A 104 -18.53 -19.34 8.10
CA PHE A 104 -19.02 -20.18 7.01
C PHE A 104 -19.40 -19.41 5.74
N MET A 105 -19.63 -18.09 5.84
CA MET A 105 -20.09 -17.24 4.73
C MET A 105 -19.03 -16.27 4.18
N ALA A 106 -18.02 -15.85 4.94
CA ALA A 106 -17.51 -14.49 4.76
C ALA A 106 -16.04 -14.31 4.33
N CYS A 107 -15.26 -15.36 4.07
CA CYS A 107 -13.86 -15.17 3.67
C CYS A 107 -13.50 -16.03 2.45
N TYR A 108 -13.94 -15.58 1.27
CA TYR A 108 -13.49 -16.15 -0.01
C TYR A 108 -12.15 -15.56 -0.47
N ASP A 109 -11.87 -14.33 -0.06
CA ASP A 109 -10.54 -13.72 -0.15
C ASP A 109 -10.27 -12.94 1.14
N PHE A 110 -9.08 -13.17 1.71
CA PHE A 110 -8.56 -12.49 2.88
C PHE A 110 -7.18 -11.95 2.53
N GLU A 111 -7.02 -10.63 2.64
CA GLU A 111 -5.74 -9.97 2.48
C GLU A 111 -5.48 -9.12 3.70
N ALA A 112 -4.42 -9.45 4.44
CA ALA A 112 -3.95 -8.64 5.54
C ALA A 112 -2.52 -8.23 5.29
N LEU A 113 -2.29 -6.93 5.48
CA LEU A 113 -0.97 -6.35 5.47
C LEU A 113 -0.70 -5.76 6.85
N GLU A 114 -0.15 -6.61 7.73
CA GLU A 114 0.41 -6.19 9.02
C GLU A 114 1.88 -5.81 8.79
N ILE A 115 2.11 -4.50 8.67
CA ILE A 115 3.44 -3.94 8.50
C ILE A 115 3.87 -3.34 9.85
N SER A 116 5.18 -3.14 9.99
CA SER A 116 5.86 -2.57 11.13
C SER A 116 5.20 -1.36 11.79
N PRO A 117 5.63 -1.00 13.02
CA PRO A 117 5.14 0.20 13.71
C PRO A 117 5.17 1.48 12.86
N VAL A 118 6.10 1.60 11.89
CA VAL A 118 6.21 2.77 11.02
C VAL A 118 5.03 2.83 10.02
N ALA A 119 4.69 1.74 9.35
CA ALA A 119 3.53 1.68 8.49
C ALA A 119 2.22 1.83 9.26
N MET A 120 2.17 1.34 10.52
CA MET A 120 1.03 1.60 11.41
C MET A 120 0.86 3.10 11.67
N GLU A 121 1.96 3.81 11.93
CA GLU A 121 1.95 5.27 12.12
C GLU A 121 1.51 6.02 10.86
N ARG A 122 1.75 5.44 9.68
CA ARG A 122 1.37 5.99 8.37
C ARG A 122 -0.03 5.59 7.90
N GLY A 123 -0.80 4.85 8.70
CA GLY A 123 -2.14 4.38 8.29
C GLY A 123 -2.09 3.44 7.08
N LYS A 124 -0.99 2.68 6.93
CA LYS A 124 -0.81 1.73 5.84
C LYS A 124 -1.20 0.30 6.23
N GLU A 125 -1.82 0.08 7.37
CA GLU A 125 -2.39 -1.23 7.67
C GLU A 125 -3.76 -1.37 7.01
N PHE A 126 -4.03 -2.54 6.46
CA PHE A 126 -5.37 -2.86 6.01
C PHE A 126 -5.68 -4.33 6.21
N GLU A 127 -6.96 -4.59 6.39
CA GLU A 127 -7.56 -5.90 6.27
C GLU A 127 -8.67 -5.82 5.25
N VAL A 128 -8.65 -6.73 4.30
CA VAL A 128 -9.64 -6.78 3.23
C VAL A 128 -10.33 -8.12 3.27
N TYR A 129 -11.66 -8.01 3.32
CA TYR A 129 -12.56 -9.14 3.26
C TYR A 129 -13.36 -9.07 1.97
N SER A 130 -13.50 -10.23 1.34
CA SER A 130 -14.19 -10.38 0.07
C SER A 130 -15.36 -11.35 0.25
N LEU A 131 -16.57 -10.83 0.09
CA LEU A 131 -17.82 -11.54 0.39
C LEU A 131 -18.30 -12.47 -0.74
N VAL A 132 -17.72 -12.38 -1.94
CA VAL A 132 -18.22 -13.09 -3.14
C VAL A 132 -17.15 -14.00 -3.74
N PRO A 133 -17.46 -15.26 -4.06
CA PRO A 133 -16.50 -16.16 -4.71
C PRO A 133 -16.15 -15.76 -6.16
N LEU A 134 -14.85 -15.56 -6.37
CA LEU A 134 -13.98 -16.01 -7.49
C LEU A 134 -14.22 -15.62 -8.96
N TRP A 135 -15.39 -15.14 -9.36
CA TRP A 135 -15.67 -14.84 -10.78
C TRP A 135 -16.20 -13.43 -11.04
N VAL A 136 -16.52 -12.71 -9.98
CA VAL A 136 -16.92 -11.30 -10.03
C VAL A 136 -15.76 -10.50 -9.45
N PRO A 137 -15.32 -9.40 -10.10
CA PRO A 137 -14.42 -8.45 -9.46
C PRO A 137 -15.05 -8.02 -8.13
N VAL A 138 -14.53 -8.56 -7.03
CA VAL A 138 -15.07 -8.25 -5.71
C VAL A 138 -14.47 -6.93 -5.28
N ILE A 139 -15.33 -6.05 -4.76
CA ILE A 139 -14.87 -4.82 -4.13
C ILE A 139 -14.48 -5.20 -2.70
N GLY A 140 -13.18 -5.41 -2.48
CA GLY A 140 -12.64 -5.48 -1.14
C GLY A 140 -12.85 -4.14 -0.44
N LEU A 141 -13.52 -4.16 0.71
CA LEU A 141 -13.54 -3.00 1.60
C LEU A 141 -12.35 -3.13 2.52
N ALA A 142 -11.37 -2.25 2.32
CA ALA A 142 -10.25 -2.12 3.24
C ALA A 142 -10.67 -1.20 4.40
N GLU A 143 -10.57 -1.71 5.61
CA GLU A 143 -10.73 -0.93 6.85
C GLU A 143 -9.37 -0.75 7.51
N ASP A 144 -9.11 0.46 8.03
CA ASP A 144 -7.97 0.74 8.89
C ASP A 144 -8.23 0.18 10.30
N PHE A 145 -7.27 -0.57 10.85
CA PHE A 145 -7.35 -1.16 12.19
C PHE A 145 -7.43 -0.13 13.33
N ARG A 146 -6.82 1.04 13.17
CA ARG A 146 -6.76 2.06 14.25
C ARG A 146 -7.98 2.96 14.27
N GLN A 147 -8.48 3.32 13.10
CA GLN A 147 -9.54 4.31 12.97
C GLN A 147 -10.69 3.76 12.12
N PRO A 148 -11.66 3.06 12.75
CA PRO A 148 -12.83 2.55 12.05
C PRO A 148 -13.51 3.68 11.25
N GLY A 149 -13.49 3.59 9.93
CA GLY A 149 -14.03 4.60 9.01
C GLY A 149 -13.00 5.37 8.19
N GLU A 150 -11.71 5.31 8.54
CA GLU A 150 -10.63 5.78 7.67
C GLU A 150 -10.30 4.75 6.59
N ARG A 151 -9.99 5.24 5.39
CA ARG A 151 -9.71 4.40 4.22
C ARG A 151 -8.21 4.44 3.93
N PRO A 152 -7.52 3.29 3.86
CA PRO A 152 -6.12 3.25 3.47
C PRO A 152 -6.01 3.56 1.97
N TRP A 153 -5.86 4.84 1.59
CA TRP A 153 -5.91 5.28 0.20
C TRP A 153 -4.90 4.57 -0.71
N TYR A 154 -3.74 4.21 -0.16
CA TYR A 154 -2.72 3.45 -0.85
C TYR A 154 -3.24 2.09 -1.35
N TYR A 155 -4.17 1.44 -0.64
CA TYR A 155 -4.77 0.17 -1.02
C TYR A 155 -5.59 0.29 -2.31
N TYR A 156 -6.32 1.40 -2.48
CA TYR A 156 -7.28 1.57 -3.58
C TYR A 156 -6.63 1.85 -4.93
N THR A 157 -5.34 2.18 -4.94
CA THR A 157 -4.59 2.55 -6.14
C THR A 157 -3.54 1.50 -6.54
N GLN A 158 -3.35 0.47 -5.73
CA GLN A 158 -2.31 -0.54 -5.89
C GLN A 158 -2.63 -1.56 -6.98
N VAL A 159 -1.67 -1.83 -7.86
CA VAL A 159 -1.75 -2.85 -8.91
C VAL A 159 -0.73 -3.93 -8.61
N GLU A 160 -1.16 -5.16 -8.41
CA GLU A 160 -0.29 -6.26 -7.99
C GLU A 160 -0.57 -7.54 -8.79
N VAL A 161 0.48 -8.34 -8.99
CA VAL A 161 0.41 -9.72 -9.48
C VAL A 161 1.27 -10.58 -8.57
N VAL A 162 0.72 -11.72 -8.15
CA VAL A 162 1.38 -12.71 -7.31
C VAL A 162 1.32 -14.06 -8.01
N ALA A 163 2.42 -14.79 -8.04
CA ALA A 163 2.46 -16.16 -8.54
C ALA A 163 3.39 -17.01 -7.69
N GLY A 164 3.06 -18.29 -7.52
CA GLY A 164 3.88 -19.22 -6.75
C GLY A 164 3.52 -20.69 -6.95
N ALA A 165 4.51 -21.55 -6.74
CA ALA A 165 4.38 -23.01 -6.72
C ALA A 165 5.37 -23.60 -5.70
N GLY A 166 5.23 -23.19 -4.44
CA GLY A 166 6.23 -23.38 -3.39
C GLY A 166 6.83 -22.03 -3.02
N PRO A 167 7.91 -21.57 -3.67
CA PRO A 167 8.30 -20.17 -3.64
C PRO A 167 7.28 -19.29 -4.38
N SER A 168 7.06 -18.08 -3.89
CA SER A 168 6.20 -17.08 -4.54
C SER A 168 6.93 -15.76 -4.76
N VAL A 169 6.48 -15.03 -5.78
CA VAL A 169 6.91 -13.67 -6.09
C VAL A 169 5.67 -12.79 -6.24
N ARG A 170 5.69 -11.62 -5.60
CA ARG A 170 4.72 -10.54 -5.80
C ARG A 170 5.42 -9.37 -6.45
N LEU A 171 4.81 -8.85 -7.50
CA LEU A 171 5.23 -7.63 -8.15
C LEU A 171 4.05 -6.67 -8.19
N GLY A 172 4.31 -5.40 -7.98
CA GLY A 172 3.27 -4.40 -8.07
C GLY A 172 3.79 -2.99 -8.21
N LEU A 173 2.86 -2.09 -8.52
CA LEU A 173 3.06 -0.66 -8.61
C LEU A 173 1.89 0.03 -7.94
N ASN A 174 2.15 1.17 -7.32
CA ASN A 174 1.13 2.04 -6.77
C ASN A 174 1.06 3.36 -7.57
N PRO A 175 0.22 3.43 -8.62
CA PRO A 175 -0.06 4.67 -9.35
C PRO A 175 -0.48 5.87 -8.49
N GLY A 176 -1.15 5.63 -7.36
CA GLY A 176 -1.53 6.69 -6.43
C GLY A 176 -0.30 7.32 -5.79
N GLU A 177 0.59 6.48 -5.25
CA GLU A 177 1.84 6.93 -4.62
C GLU A 177 2.79 7.53 -5.67
N LEU A 178 2.76 7.03 -6.91
CA LEU A 178 3.50 7.64 -8.01
C LEU A 178 3.01 9.05 -8.32
N LEU A 179 1.68 9.25 -8.31
CA LEU A 179 1.10 10.58 -8.49
C LEU A 179 1.48 11.50 -7.33
N ASP A 180 1.41 11.02 -6.09
CA ASP A 180 1.79 11.79 -4.91
C ASP A 180 3.28 12.16 -4.95
N PHE A 181 4.16 11.23 -5.30
CA PHE A 181 5.58 11.49 -5.51
C PHE A 181 5.82 12.59 -6.56
N VAL A 182 5.14 12.54 -7.70
CA VAL A 182 5.28 13.54 -8.78
C VAL A 182 4.76 14.91 -8.32
N LEU A 183 3.61 14.96 -7.67
CA LEU A 183 3.01 16.19 -7.15
C LEU A 183 3.80 16.76 -5.97
N GLY A 184 4.45 15.91 -5.19
CA GLY A 184 5.33 16.27 -4.10
C GLY A 184 6.53 17.11 -4.55
N TRP A 185 6.99 16.97 -5.81
CA TRP A 185 8.00 17.87 -6.38
C TRP A 185 7.50 19.31 -6.50
N ALA A 186 6.19 19.50 -6.63
CA ALA A 186 5.51 20.78 -6.63
C ALA A 186 4.92 21.14 -5.26
N THR A 187 5.33 20.47 -4.17
CA THR A 187 4.82 20.66 -2.80
C THR A 187 3.33 20.37 -2.62
N LEU A 188 2.73 19.59 -3.52
CA LEU A 188 1.34 19.14 -3.44
C LEU A 188 1.31 17.70 -2.94
N GLY A 189 0.70 17.45 -1.79
CA GLY A 189 0.50 16.10 -1.23
C GLY A 189 -0.95 15.66 -1.37
N VAL A 190 -1.19 14.46 -1.89
CA VAL A 190 -2.54 13.90 -2.10
C VAL A 190 -2.97 13.01 -0.95
N PHE A 191 -2.06 12.18 -0.42
CA PHE A 191 -2.41 11.21 0.61
C PHE A 191 -2.16 11.65 2.05
N ASP A 192 -1.37 12.71 2.25
CA ASP A 192 -1.11 13.32 3.57
C ASP A 192 -0.65 12.30 4.64
N ASP A 193 0.13 11.29 4.22
CA ASP A 193 0.63 10.20 5.08
C ASP A 193 1.99 10.54 5.76
N ASP A 194 2.38 11.81 5.72
CA ASP A 194 3.62 12.33 6.29
C ASP A 194 3.52 12.52 7.82
N VAL A 195 4.00 11.52 8.56
CA VAL A 195 4.00 11.50 10.05
C VAL A 195 4.72 12.67 10.71
N GLN A 196 5.64 13.34 10.00
CA GLN A 196 6.48 14.43 10.56
C GLN A 196 5.80 15.81 10.58
N GLN A 197 4.59 15.94 10.01
CA GLN A 197 3.88 17.22 10.00
C GLN A 197 2.91 17.42 11.18
N ARG A 198 2.85 16.47 12.14
CA ARG A 198 2.00 16.55 13.35
C ARG A 198 2.74 17.06 14.58
#